data_AF-A0A9E3NN15-F1
#
_entry.id   AF-A0A9E3NN15-F1
#
_cell.length_a   1.000
_cell.length_b   1.000
_cell.length_c   1.000
_cell.angle_alpha   90.00
_cell.angle_beta   90.00
_cell.angle_gamma   90.00
#
_symmetry.space_group_name_H-M   'P 1'
#
loop_
_entity.id
_entity.type
_entity.pdbx_description
1 polymer ?
#
loop_
_entity_poly.entity_id
_entity_poly.type
_entity_poly.pdbx_seq_one_letter_code
_entity_poly.pdbx_strand_id
1 'polypeptide(L)'
;MECLKKAHIRIPGNYIYNITLKGFLKLTKNESSLVSKCITIGSGYGAGHADCAQYKYAIKNIPAFVEEDYLTAKSNYLSALNFELSEVRHFDGRVDKITKEWKDAELELKKDQRFGGQLRRGKDISQKINEVIAGISDPDEKARRIYNFIKTWYRWNETYGYFSEFGIKKAFDTKTGNIGDINLSLIAALNFGGLSADPMLLSTRKNGLPIELHPVLSDFNYVVARVVIGDQIYLLDASDPFLMFGMLPERCINGKGRVFTDKGSFWEEIKPKEKSKKITMLNLSLEQDGSFKGTIEHTYYGYRSVDQRKYIASFNSVEEYLNSVKKRLSSTEIISHEITGFDDFESNITEKFEVIIEGFDDLNKNNFLLNPFFTDKIESNPFKSNERLYPVDFGVPMERTMILTLNIPKEFELIGKPESNALALPNSGGKFLFDITPRENQLQINYSLVINKTVFHSQEYHYLKELYSRIIQTQQTDLVFSRKK
;
A
#
# COMPACT_ATOMS: atom_id res chain seq x y z
N MET A 1 23.00 -20.77 -20.43
CA MET A 1 23.60 -19.59 -21.10
C MET A 1 23.92 -18.57 -20.00
N GLU A 2 25.19 -18.35 -19.67
CA GLU A 2 25.57 -17.44 -18.59
C GLU A 2 25.45 -15.98 -19.05
N CYS A 3 24.48 -15.23 -18.50
CA CYS A 3 24.33 -13.82 -18.82
C CYS A 3 25.42 -12.98 -18.13
N LEU A 4 26.25 -12.30 -18.92
CA LEU A 4 27.34 -11.45 -18.46
C LEU A 4 27.14 -10.01 -18.93
N LYS A 5 27.11 -9.06 -17.99
CA LYS A 5 27.15 -7.63 -18.29
C LYS A 5 28.47 -7.04 -17.82
N LYS A 6 29.08 -6.21 -18.65
CA LYS A 6 30.33 -5.50 -18.36
C LYS A 6 30.11 -4.00 -18.59
N ALA A 7 30.74 -3.18 -17.76
CA ALA A 7 30.80 -1.73 -17.95
C ALA A 7 32.26 -1.28 -17.84
N HIS A 8 32.77 -0.63 -18.88
CA HIS A 8 34.09 0.00 -18.89
C HIS A 8 33.89 1.50 -18.97
N ILE A 9 34.32 2.20 -17.93
CA ILE A 9 33.99 3.61 -17.75
C ILE A 9 35.29 4.36 -17.50
N ARG A 10 35.44 5.50 -18.16
CA ARG A 10 36.60 6.38 -17.99
C ARG A 10 36.08 7.79 -17.71
N ILE A 11 36.42 8.31 -16.55
CA ILE A 11 35.93 9.60 -16.05
C ILE A 11 37.14 10.51 -15.83
N PRO A 12 37.16 11.71 -16.42
CA PRO A 12 38.18 12.70 -16.13
C PRO A 12 38.13 13.12 -14.66
N GLY A 13 39.29 13.25 -14.00
CA GLY A 13 39.38 13.50 -12.56
C GLY A 13 38.80 14.84 -12.11
N ASN A 14 38.52 15.75 -13.04
CA ASN A 14 37.81 16.99 -12.78
C ASN A 14 36.28 16.85 -12.67
N TYR A 15 35.70 15.69 -13.01
CA TYR A 15 34.30 15.39 -12.80
C TYR A 15 34.17 14.37 -11.66
N ILE A 16 33.67 14.81 -10.53
CA ILE A 16 33.55 13.96 -9.33
C ILE A 16 32.16 13.35 -9.32
N TYR A 17 32.08 12.02 -9.35
CA TYR A 17 30.82 11.28 -9.30
C TYR A 17 30.68 10.51 -8.00
N ASN A 18 29.46 10.51 -7.44
CA ASN A 18 29.03 9.49 -6.50
C ASN A 18 28.66 8.24 -7.30
N ILE A 19 29.40 7.15 -7.10
CA ILE A 19 29.17 5.87 -7.77
C ILE A 19 28.54 4.91 -6.77
N THR A 20 27.33 4.45 -7.06
CA THR A 20 26.62 3.51 -6.19
C THR A 20 26.14 2.29 -6.96
N LEU A 21 26.33 1.11 -6.38
CA LEU A 21 25.69 -0.12 -6.86
C LEU A 21 24.33 -0.25 -6.17
N LYS A 22 23.26 -0.25 -6.96
CA LYS A 22 21.88 -0.53 -6.53
C LYS A 22 21.53 -1.98 -6.84
N GLY A 23 20.59 -2.56 -6.09
CA GLY A 23 20.03 -3.89 -6.29
C GLY A 23 20.78 -5.00 -5.55
N PHE A 24 20.36 -6.25 -5.77
CA PHE A 24 20.84 -7.40 -4.98
C PHE A 24 22.04 -8.14 -5.59
N LEU A 25 22.34 -7.93 -6.88
CA LEU A 25 23.44 -8.61 -7.52
C LEU A 25 24.76 -7.91 -7.20
N LYS A 26 25.72 -8.68 -6.70
CA LYS A 26 27.07 -8.19 -6.42
C LYS A 26 27.90 -8.14 -7.71
N LEU A 27 28.84 -7.20 -7.75
CA LEU A 27 29.84 -7.13 -8.80
C LEU A 27 30.77 -8.35 -8.71
N THR A 28 30.91 -9.08 -9.81
CA THR A 28 31.90 -10.16 -9.96
C THR A 28 33.26 -9.63 -10.41
N LYS A 29 33.30 -8.40 -10.91
CA LYS A 29 34.53 -7.64 -11.18
C LYS A 29 34.31 -6.18 -10.79
N ASN A 30 35.27 -5.63 -10.05
CA ASN A 30 35.32 -4.24 -9.63
C ASN A 30 36.79 -3.78 -9.60
N GLU A 31 37.30 -3.32 -10.73
CA GLU A 31 38.67 -2.81 -10.86
C GLU A 31 38.65 -1.30 -11.10
N SER A 32 39.59 -0.59 -10.48
CA SER A 32 39.86 0.82 -10.77
C SER A 32 41.35 1.04 -11.06
N SER A 33 41.65 1.99 -11.94
CA SER A 33 43.02 2.35 -12.32
C SER A 33 43.09 3.80 -12.77
N LEU A 34 44.22 4.47 -12.53
CA LEU A 34 44.49 5.82 -13.04
C LEU A 34 45.02 5.74 -14.48
N VAL A 35 44.54 6.62 -15.35
CA VAL A 35 45.11 6.85 -16.69
C VAL A 35 45.67 8.26 -16.72
N SER A 36 46.99 8.37 -16.68
CA SER A 36 47.68 9.66 -16.65
C SER A 36 47.47 10.44 -17.95
N LYS A 37 47.27 11.76 -17.85
CA LYS A 37 47.13 12.69 -18.98
C LYS A 37 46.09 12.23 -20.03
N CYS A 38 44.98 11.67 -19.56
CA CYS A 38 43.94 11.16 -20.45
C CYS A 38 43.23 12.25 -21.26
N ILE A 39 43.16 13.47 -20.72
CA ILE A 39 42.61 14.66 -21.37
C ILE A 39 43.70 15.72 -21.43
N THR A 40 43.79 16.37 -22.58
CA THR A 40 44.62 17.56 -22.81
C THR A 40 43.72 18.65 -23.38
N ILE A 41 43.74 19.84 -22.77
CA ILE A 41 42.96 21.01 -23.22
C ILE A 41 43.92 22.13 -23.57
N GLY A 42 43.79 22.65 -24.79
CA GLY A 42 44.69 23.66 -25.38
C GLY A 42 45.84 23.05 -26.18
N SER A 43 46.64 23.91 -26.82
CA SER A 43 47.86 23.55 -27.54
C SER A 43 49.01 24.49 -27.16
N GLY A 44 50.23 23.96 -27.07
CA GLY A 44 51.44 24.74 -26.76
C GLY A 44 51.78 24.86 -25.26
N TYR A 45 52.68 25.79 -24.93
CA TYR A 45 53.16 26.09 -23.56
C TYR A 45 52.01 26.69 -22.72
N GLY A 46 51.18 25.83 -22.15
CA GLY A 46 49.98 26.21 -21.39
C GLY A 46 48.85 25.17 -21.43
N ALA A 47 49.02 24.05 -22.15
CA ALA A 47 48.02 22.99 -22.21
C ALA A 47 47.75 22.39 -20.81
N GLY A 48 46.49 22.43 -20.38
CA GLY A 48 46.04 21.77 -19.16
C GLY A 48 45.91 20.26 -19.39
N HIS A 49 46.37 19.45 -18.44
CA HIS A 49 46.19 18.01 -18.46
C HIS A 49 45.31 17.56 -17.30
N ALA A 50 44.46 16.56 -17.56
CA ALA A 50 43.74 15.85 -16.51
C ALA A 50 43.97 14.35 -16.64
N ASP A 51 44.18 13.71 -15.49
CA ASP A 51 44.16 12.25 -15.38
C ASP A 51 42.72 11.74 -15.38
N CYS A 52 42.50 10.48 -15.75
CA CYS A 52 41.19 9.85 -15.67
C CYS A 52 41.20 8.71 -14.68
N ALA A 53 40.12 8.57 -13.92
CA ALA A 53 39.79 7.32 -13.27
C ALA A 53 39.15 6.37 -14.30
N GLN A 54 39.71 5.18 -14.45
CA GLN A 54 39.16 4.12 -15.28
C GLN A 54 38.61 3.01 -14.39
N TYR A 55 37.36 2.63 -14.61
CA TYR A 55 36.65 1.58 -13.90
C TYR A 55 36.29 0.43 -14.84
N LYS A 56 36.42 -0.80 -14.37
CA LYS A 56 35.92 -2.00 -15.05
C LYS A 56 35.04 -2.80 -14.10
N TYR A 57 33.76 -2.81 -14.42
CA TYR A 57 32.74 -3.54 -13.67
C TYR A 57 32.25 -4.74 -14.47
N ALA A 58 31.90 -5.82 -13.77
CA ALA A 58 31.13 -6.92 -14.36
C ALA A 58 30.20 -7.58 -13.35
N ILE A 59 29.09 -8.12 -13.86
CA ILE A 59 28.21 -9.06 -13.16
C ILE A 59 28.02 -10.27 -14.08
N LYS A 60 28.25 -11.47 -13.53
CA LYS A 60 28.03 -12.75 -14.22
C LYS A 60 26.78 -13.41 -13.67
N ASN A 61 26.21 -14.33 -14.45
CA ASN A 61 25.08 -15.17 -14.09
C ASN A 61 23.87 -14.34 -13.64
N ILE A 62 23.58 -13.27 -14.38
CA ILE A 62 22.44 -12.39 -14.12
C ILE A 62 21.16 -13.17 -14.43
N PRO A 63 20.32 -13.47 -13.43
CA PRO A 63 19.05 -14.13 -13.67
C PRO A 63 18.09 -13.18 -14.40
N ALA A 64 17.08 -13.74 -15.06
CA ALA A 64 15.96 -12.94 -15.55
C ALA A 64 15.23 -12.30 -14.37
N PHE A 65 14.90 -11.01 -14.49
CA PHE A 65 14.05 -10.35 -13.50
C PHE A 65 12.60 -10.76 -13.73
N VAL A 66 12.03 -11.52 -12.80
CA VAL A 66 10.62 -11.86 -12.78
C VAL A 66 9.91 -10.83 -11.90
N GLU A 67 8.73 -10.37 -12.29
CA GLU A 67 7.85 -9.61 -11.39
C GLU A 67 6.93 -10.60 -10.67
N GLU A 68 6.89 -10.53 -9.34
CA GLU A 68 6.12 -11.44 -8.50
C GLU A 68 5.11 -10.65 -7.65
N ASP A 69 4.08 -11.32 -7.15
CA ASP A 69 3.08 -10.71 -6.27
C ASP A 69 3.74 -10.09 -5.03
N TYR A 70 3.15 -8.99 -4.53
CA TYR A 70 3.66 -8.22 -3.38
C TYR A 70 5.07 -7.64 -3.59
N LEU A 71 5.48 -7.44 -4.85
CA LEU A 71 6.62 -6.60 -5.19
C LEU A 71 6.21 -5.12 -5.13
N THR A 72 7.06 -4.28 -4.55
CA THR A 72 6.96 -2.82 -4.69
C THR A 72 7.43 -2.38 -6.09
N ALA A 73 8.05 -1.21 -6.23
CA ALA A 73 8.66 -0.81 -7.50
C ALA A 73 9.80 -1.75 -7.92
N LYS A 74 9.71 -2.30 -9.14
CA LYS A 74 10.79 -3.06 -9.80
C LYS A 74 12.13 -2.33 -9.81
N SER A 75 12.10 -1.01 -9.97
CA SER A 75 13.27 -0.13 -9.95
C SER A 75 14.07 -0.20 -8.64
N ASN A 76 13.48 -0.67 -7.53
CA ASN A 76 14.18 -0.89 -6.27
C ASN A 76 15.16 -2.07 -6.34
N TYR A 77 14.88 -3.02 -7.23
CA TYR A 77 15.47 -4.36 -7.19
C TYR A 77 16.30 -4.70 -8.43
N LEU A 78 16.11 -3.95 -9.52
CA LEU A 78 17.00 -4.00 -10.67
C LEU A 78 18.41 -3.56 -10.26
N SER A 79 19.39 -4.42 -10.55
CA SER A 79 20.78 -4.10 -10.23
C SER A 79 21.33 -3.11 -11.25
N ALA A 80 21.88 -2.00 -10.76
CA ALA A 80 22.35 -0.90 -11.59
C ALA A 80 23.57 -0.23 -10.96
N LEU A 81 24.46 0.28 -11.81
CA LEU A 81 25.52 1.20 -11.39
C LEU A 81 25.04 2.62 -11.71
N ASN A 82 24.81 3.40 -10.67
CA ASN A 82 24.39 4.79 -10.80
C ASN A 82 25.61 5.70 -10.65
N PHE A 83 25.72 6.65 -11.58
CA PHE A 83 26.74 7.68 -11.60
C PHE A 83 26.05 9.03 -11.46
N GLU A 84 26.17 9.64 -10.30
CA GLU A 84 25.60 10.96 -10.03
C GLU A 84 26.74 11.98 -9.99
N LEU A 85 26.68 13.00 -10.85
CA LEU A 85 27.69 14.05 -10.88
C LEU A 85 27.53 14.94 -9.64
N SER A 86 28.57 14.96 -8.80
CA SER A 86 28.57 15.72 -7.55
C SER A 86 29.28 17.07 -7.66
N GLU A 87 30.41 17.13 -8.37
CA GLU A 87 31.20 18.35 -8.53
C GLU A 87 31.87 18.38 -9.90
N VAL A 88 32.04 19.60 -10.44
CA VAL A 88 32.92 19.87 -11.58
C VAL A 88 34.02 20.83 -11.13
N ARG A 89 35.28 20.40 -11.27
CA ARG A 89 36.47 21.18 -10.91
C ARG A 89 37.11 21.73 -12.18
N HIS A 90 36.93 23.01 -12.44
CA HIS A 90 37.47 23.64 -13.64
C HIS A 90 39.00 23.81 -13.53
N PHE A 91 39.66 23.87 -14.67
CA PHE A 91 41.12 24.04 -14.74
C PHE A 91 41.60 25.41 -14.22
N ASP A 92 40.69 26.38 -14.12
CA ASP A 92 40.93 27.71 -13.53
C ASP A 92 40.80 27.73 -11.99
N GLY A 93 40.52 26.58 -11.37
CA GLY A 93 40.36 26.44 -9.92
C GLY A 93 38.92 26.64 -9.40
N ARG A 94 37.97 27.00 -10.26
CA ARG A 94 36.55 27.09 -9.90
C ARG A 94 35.96 25.69 -9.64
N VAL A 95 35.10 25.56 -8.63
CA VAL A 95 34.38 24.32 -8.32
C VAL A 95 32.89 24.58 -8.37
N ASP A 96 32.21 23.90 -9.30
CA ASP A 96 30.75 23.89 -9.37
C ASP A 96 30.24 22.65 -8.59
N LYS A 97 29.57 22.87 -7.46
CA LYS A 97 28.86 21.80 -6.76
C LYS A 97 27.52 21.55 -7.44
N ILE A 98 27.33 20.32 -7.92
CA ILE A 98 26.17 19.90 -8.72
C ILE A 98 25.16 19.15 -7.84
N THR A 99 25.59 18.23 -6.96
CA THR A 99 24.70 17.58 -5.99
C THR A 99 24.23 18.63 -4.99
N LYS A 100 22.91 18.81 -4.91
CA LYS A 100 22.26 19.75 -3.99
C LYS A 100 22.30 19.23 -2.56
N GLU A 101 22.25 20.12 -1.59
CA GLU A 101 21.91 19.76 -0.21
C GLU A 101 20.40 19.89 0.02
N TRP A 102 19.86 19.23 1.05
CA TRP A 102 18.43 19.32 1.37
C TRP A 102 17.96 20.77 1.59
N LYS A 103 18.84 21.67 2.02
CA LYS A 103 18.58 23.10 2.16
C LYS A 103 18.33 23.79 0.81
N ASP A 104 19.02 23.37 -0.25
CA ASP A 104 18.81 23.92 -1.60
C ASP A 104 17.47 23.45 -2.16
N ALA A 105 17.14 22.16 -1.97
CA ALA A 105 15.86 21.59 -2.37
C ALA A 105 14.67 22.26 -1.64
N GLU A 106 14.82 22.55 -0.35
CA GLU A 106 13.84 23.32 0.41
C GLU A 106 13.63 24.72 -0.18
N LEU A 107 14.71 25.44 -0.49
CA LEU A 107 14.65 26.78 -1.07
C LEU A 107 13.97 26.78 -2.44
N GLU A 108 14.25 25.76 -3.26
CA GLU A 108 13.62 25.55 -4.57
C GLU A 108 12.11 25.34 -4.43
N LEU A 109 11.68 24.41 -3.59
CA LEU A 109 10.26 24.12 -3.36
C LEU A 109 9.53 25.34 -2.76
N LYS A 110 10.16 26.06 -1.83
CA LYS A 110 9.60 27.26 -1.20
C LYS A 110 9.38 28.40 -2.20
N LYS A 111 10.23 28.51 -3.23
CA LYS A 111 10.14 29.55 -4.27
C LYS A 111 9.23 29.15 -5.45
N ASP A 112 9.07 27.85 -5.72
CA ASP A 112 8.22 27.38 -6.83
C ASP A 112 6.75 27.75 -6.59
N GLN A 113 6.14 28.41 -7.58
CA GLN A 113 4.77 28.90 -7.50
C GLN A 113 3.73 27.77 -7.49
N ARG A 114 4.07 26.59 -8.00
CA ARG A 114 3.22 25.39 -8.02
C ARG A 114 3.29 24.60 -6.70
N PHE A 115 4.20 24.99 -5.79
CA PHE A 115 4.36 24.35 -4.47
C PHE A 115 4.32 25.38 -3.34
N GLY A 116 5.45 26.04 -3.04
CA GLY A 116 5.56 27.00 -1.94
C GLY A 116 4.64 28.22 -2.12
N GLY A 117 4.40 28.63 -3.36
CA GLY A 117 3.39 29.65 -3.68
C GLY A 117 1.98 29.23 -3.27
N GLN A 118 1.62 27.96 -3.46
CA GLN A 118 0.29 27.44 -3.14
C GLN A 118 0.03 27.34 -1.64
N LEU A 119 1.02 26.95 -0.84
CA LEU A 119 0.89 26.84 0.63
C LEU A 119 0.41 28.15 1.30
N ARG A 120 0.62 29.30 0.66
CA ARG A 120 0.24 30.63 1.16
C ARG A 120 -1.14 31.10 0.67
N ARG A 121 -1.83 30.31 -0.15
CA ARG A 121 -3.09 30.68 -0.80
C ARG A 121 -4.34 30.23 -0.04
N GLY A 122 -4.24 29.93 1.26
CA GLY A 122 -5.40 29.56 2.08
C GLY A 122 -6.52 30.62 2.08
N LYS A 123 -6.18 31.90 1.84
CA LYS A 123 -7.17 32.97 1.66
C LYS A 123 -8.13 32.74 0.49
N ASP A 124 -7.71 32.05 -0.57
CA ASP A 124 -8.53 31.82 -1.76
C ASP A 124 -9.73 30.91 -1.49
N ILE A 125 -9.67 30.10 -0.42
CA ILE A 125 -10.73 29.16 -0.01
C ILE A 125 -11.30 29.50 1.38
N SER A 126 -10.83 30.61 1.98
CA SER A 126 -11.08 30.99 3.37
C SER A 126 -12.55 31.11 3.76
N GLN A 127 -13.41 31.59 2.87
CA GLN A 127 -14.84 31.76 3.16
C GLN A 127 -15.47 30.42 3.56
N LYS A 128 -15.25 29.37 2.75
CA LYS A 128 -15.78 28.04 3.05
C LYS A 128 -15.12 27.41 4.28
N ILE A 129 -13.82 27.64 4.47
CA ILE A 129 -13.16 27.16 5.68
C ILE A 129 -13.75 27.79 6.94
N ASN A 130 -13.99 29.11 6.95
CA ASN A 130 -14.64 29.80 8.07
C ASN A 130 -16.05 29.28 8.35
N GLU A 131 -16.84 29.01 7.29
CA GLU A 131 -18.17 28.39 7.42
C GLU A 131 -18.07 27.00 8.08
N VAL A 132 -17.11 26.17 7.64
CA VAL A 132 -16.90 24.79 8.12
C VAL A 132 -16.47 24.73 9.59
N ILE A 133 -15.73 25.72 10.09
CA ILE A 133 -15.18 25.73 11.44
C ILE A 133 -15.87 26.72 12.40
N ALA A 134 -16.99 27.32 11.96
CA ALA A 134 -17.71 28.33 12.75
C ALA A 134 -18.14 27.75 14.12
N GLY A 135 -17.76 28.44 15.20
CA GLY A 135 -18.10 28.02 16.57
C GLY A 135 -17.25 26.87 17.12
N ILE A 136 -16.27 26.34 16.38
CA ILE A 136 -15.42 25.23 16.82
C ILE A 136 -14.09 25.77 17.37
N SER A 137 -13.88 25.58 18.67
CA SER A 137 -12.63 25.93 19.36
C SER A 137 -11.63 24.77 19.44
N ASP A 138 -12.13 23.53 19.51
CA ASP A 138 -11.28 22.35 19.66
C ASP A 138 -10.40 22.12 18.42
N PRO A 139 -9.06 22.05 18.55
CA PRO A 139 -8.16 21.87 17.41
C PRO A 139 -8.35 20.55 16.66
N ASP A 140 -8.66 19.44 17.35
CA ASP A 140 -8.86 18.13 16.71
C ASP A 140 -10.15 18.11 15.89
N GLU A 141 -11.26 18.58 16.48
CA GLU A 141 -12.53 18.72 15.75
C GLU A 141 -12.36 19.64 14.54
N LYS A 142 -11.67 20.77 14.70
CA LYS A 142 -11.39 21.71 13.61
C LYS A 142 -10.61 21.03 12.47
N ALA A 143 -9.58 20.26 12.79
CA ALA A 143 -8.78 19.54 11.80
C ALA A 143 -9.62 18.51 11.03
N ARG A 144 -10.47 17.74 11.73
CA ARG A 144 -11.37 16.76 11.12
C ARG A 144 -12.41 17.40 10.21
N ARG A 145 -12.98 18.53 10.61
CA ARG A 145 -13.96 19.28 9.81
C ARG A 145 -13.35 19.80 8.52
N ILE A 146 -12.17 20.42 8.60
CA ILE A 146 -11.42 20.89 7.44
C ILE A 146 -11.04 19.71 6.53
N TYR A 147 -10.50 18.64 7.11
CA TYR A 147 -10.13 17.44 6.36
C TYR A 147 -11.32 16.85 5.59
N ASN A 148 -12.44 16.61 6.27
CA ASN A 148 -13.65 16.05 5.64
C ASN A 148 -14.23 16.97 4.57
N PHE A 149 -14.22 18.29 4.80
CA PHE A 149 -14.62 19.25 3.78
C PHE A 149 -13.76 19.13 2.51
N ILE A 150 -12.42 19.22 2.64
CA ILE A 150 -11.53 19.12 1.47
C ILE A 150 -11.67 17.75 0.80
N LYS A 151 -11.65 16.66 1.56
CA LYS A 151 -11.79 15.29 1.05
C LYS A 151 -13.05 15.08 0.20
N THR A 152 -14.17 15.68 0.59
CA THR A 152 -15.45 15.57 -0.14
C THR A 152 -15.64 16.64 -1.22
N TRP A 153 -14.87 17.73 -1.18
CA TRP A 153 -14.99 18.83 -2.13
C TRP A 153 -14.34 18.54 -3.48
N TYR A 154 -13.25 17.78 -3.50
CA TYR A 154 -12.47 17.51 -4.70
C TYR A 154 -12.69 16.10 -5.24
N ARG A 155 -12.70 15.97 -6.57
CA ARG A 155 -12.47 14.72 -7.27
C ARG A 155 -11.01 14.63 -7.73
N TRP A 156 -10.30 13.60 -7.30
CA TRP A 156 -8.95 13.34 -7.81
C TRP A 156 -8.99 12.93 -9.28
N ASN A 157 -8.13 13.55 -10.11
CA ASN A 157 -8.02 13.29 -11.54
C ASN A 157 -7.03 12.16 -11.89
N GLU A 158 -6.68 11.32 -10.91
CA GLU A 158 -5.72 10.20 -11.03
C GLU A 158 -4.28 10.60 -11.37
N THR A 159 -3.97 11.91 -11.41
CA THR A 159 -2.62 12.40 -11.68
C THR A 159 -1.84 12.50 -10.38
N TYR A 160 -0.67 11.85 -10.37
CA TYR A 160 0.30 11.90 -9.30
C TYR A 160 1.23 13.12 -9.43
N GLY A 161 1.83 13.51 -8.31
CA GLY A 161 2.75 14.64 -8.26
C GLY A 161 2.58 15.43 -6.97
N TYR A 162 3.65 16.11 -6.57
CA TYR A 162 3.61 17.01 -5.41
C TYR A 162 3.38 18.48 -5.80
N PHE A 163 3.53 18.82 -7.08
CA PHE A 163 3.18 20.14 -7.60
C PHE A 163 1.69 20.22 -7.91
N SER A 164 1.10 21.36 -7.58
CA SER A 164 -0.24 21.74 -8.02
C SER A 164 -0.23 22.02 -9.53
N GLU A 165 -1.14 21.38 -10.27
CA GLU A 165 -1.26 21.54 -11.72
C GLU A 165 -2.10 22.78 -12.06
N PHE A 166 -3.21 22.98 -11.34
CA PHE A 166 -4.15 24.08 -11.60
C PHE A 166 -3.94 25.30 -10.71
N GLY A 167 -3.33 25.10 -9.54
CA GLY A 167 -3.35 26.05 -8.43
C GLY A 167 -4.61 25.90 -7.57
N ILE A 168 -4.50 26.20 -6.27
CA ILE A 168 -5.55 26.02 -5.27
C ILE A 168 -6.87 26.65 -5.71
N LYS A 169 -6.86 27.91 -6.16
CA LYS A 169 -8.08 28.63 -6.56
C LYS A 169 -8.84 27.91 -7.68
N LYS A 170 -8.15 27.62 -8.78
CA LYS A 170 -8.78 26.98 -9.95
C LYS A 170 -9.27 25.57 -9.61
N ALA A 171 -8.46 24.78 -8.90
CA ALA A 171 -8.85 23.44 -8.48
C ALA A 171 -10.07 23.46 -7.54
N PHE A 172 -10.14 24.46 -6.64
CA PHE A 172 -11.28 24.65 -5.74
C PHE A 172 -12.55 25.00 -6.50
N ASP A 173 -12.47 25.91 -7.47
CA ASP A 173 -13.60 26.35 -8.30
C ASP A 173 -14.12 25.20 -9.18
N THR A 174 -13.23 24.38 -9.74
CA THR A 174 -13.58 23.25 -10.61
C THR A 174 -13.85 21.95 -9.86
N LYS A 175 -13.58 21.89 -8.54
CA LYS A 175 -13.76 20.71 -7.68
C LYS A 175 -13.00 19.48 -8.16
N THR A 176 -11.88 19.67 -8.84
CA THR A 176 -11.06 18.57 -9.38
C THR A 176 -9.59 18.97 -9.40
N GLY A 177 -8.69 18.01 -9.23
CA GLY A 177 -7.26 18.29 -9.27
C GLY A 177 -6.39 17.04 -9.10
N ASN A 178 -5.08 17.23 -9.26
CA ASN A 178 -4.08 16.21 -8.99
C ASN A 178 -3.78 16.10 -7.47
N ILE A 179 -2.87 15.21 -7.09
CA ILE A 179 -2.46 15.06 -5.68
C ILE A 179 -1.94 16.38 -5.09
N GLY A 180 -1.15 17.13 -5.83
CA GLY A 180 -0.63 18.44 -5.41
C GLY A 180 -1.75 19.46 -5.19
N ASP A 181 -2.71 19.57 -6.10
CA ASP A 181 -3.84 20.49 -6.00
C ASP A 181 -4.64 20.21 -4.72
N ILE A 182 -4.96 18.94 -4.45
CA ILE A 182 -5.81 18.53 -3.34
C ILE A 182 -5.07 18.68 -2.00
N ASN A 183 -3.89 18.08 -1.87
CA ASN A 183 -3.21 18.04 -0.57
C ASN A 183 -2.51 19.37 -0.23
N LEU A 184 -2.09 20.18 -1.21
CA LEU A 184 -1.65 21.56 -0.91
C LEU A 184 -2.84 22.46 -0.53
N SER A 185 -4.03 22.23 -1.11
CA SER A 185 -5.27 22.90 -0.64
C SER A 185 -5.60 22.51 0.79
N LEU A 186 -5.47 21.23 1.15
CA LEU A 186 -5.64 20.75 2.53
C LEU A 186 -4.67 21.46 3.49
N ILE A 187 -3.38 21.50 3.16
CA ILE A 187 -2.36 22.16 4.00
C ILE A 187 -2.66 23.65 4.17
N ALA A 188 -2.98 24.34 3.07
CA ALA A 188 -3.32 25.76 3.10
C ALA A 188 -4.59 26.03 3.92
N ALA A 189 -5.61 25.15 3.84
CA ALA A 189 -6.85 25.25 4.61
C ALA A 189 -6.61 25.05 6.12
N LEU A 190 -5.82 24.05 6.49
CA LEU A 190 -5.46 23.76 7.88
C LEU A 190 -4.67 24.93 8.50
N ASN A 191 -3.66 25.43 7.79
CA ASN A 191 -2.89 26.61 8.21
C ASN A 191 -3.79 27.84 8.35
N PHE A 192 -4.72 28.06 7.42
CA PHE A 192 -5.70 29.15 7.52
C PHE A 192 -6.61 29.00 8.76
N GLY A 193 -7.01 27.77 9.09
CA GLY A 193 -7.78 27.44 10.31
C GLY A 193 -6.99 27.57 11.62
N GLY A 194 -5.70 27.95 11.56
CA GLY A 194 -4.82 28.12 12.73
C GLY A 194 -4.16 26.83 13.22
N LEU A 195 -4.14 25.78 12.40
CA LEU A 195 -3.47 24.51 12.71
C LEU A 195 -2.09 24.47 12.05
N SER A 196 -1.09 23.89 12.71
CA SER A 196 0.26 23.76 12.15
C SER A 196 0.31 22.60 11.15
N ALA A 197 0.27 22.91 9.86
CA ALA A 197 0.33 21.92 8.78
C ALA A 197 1.53 22.16 7.84
N ASP A 198 2.40 21.14 7.73
CA ASP A 198 3.57 21.14 6.87
C ASP A 198 3.37 20.17 5.69
N PRO A 199 3.89 20.46 4.49
CA PRO A 199 3.96 19.47 3.43
C PRO A 199 4.98 18.37 3.73
N MET A 200 4.59 17.13 3.45
CA MET A 200 5.50 15.99 3.43
C MET A 200 5.49 15.35 2.05
N LEU A 201 6.66 15.35 1.39
CA LEU A 201 6.85 14.65 0.13
C LEU A 201 7.08 13.16 0.40
N LEU A 202 6.47 12.30 -0.41
CA LEU A 202 6.70 10.86 -0.34
C LEU A 202 6.76 10.24 -1.73
N SER A 203 7.33 9.04 -1.78
CA SER A 203 7.37 8.20 -2.97
C SER A 203 6.35 7.08 -2.79
N THR A 204 5.44 6.89 -3.74
CA THR A 204 4.47 5.79 -3.64
C THR A 204 5.14 4.43 -3.82
N ARG A 205 4.50 3.36 -3.33
CA ARG A 205 5.01 1.97 -3.41
C ARG A 205 5.43 1.55 -4.81
N LYS A 206 4.76 2.06 -5.85
CA LYS A 206 5.06 1.80 -7.26
C LYS A 206 6.19 2.66 -7.84
N ASN A 207 6.55 3.77 -7.19
CA ASN A 207 7.59 4.69 -7.66
C ASN A 207 8.99 4.29 -7.19
N GLY A 208 9.07 3.73 -5.99
CA GLY A 208 10.31 3.21 -5.41
C GLY A 208 10.64 3.87 -4.08
N LEU A 209 11.82 3.58 -3.55
CA LEU A 209 12.29 4.23 -2.32
C LEU A 209 13.16 5.44 -2.69
N PRO A 210 12.94 6.61 -2.07
CA PRO A 210 13.77 7.78 -2.29
C PRO A 210 15.14 7.61 -1.65
N ILE A 211 16.15 8.27 -2.22
CA ILE A 211 17.49 8.33 -1.64
C ILE A 211 17.45 9.27 -0.41
N GLU A 212 17.89 8.75 0.75
CA GLU A 212 17.87 9.54 2.00
C GLU A 212 19.08 10.46 2.19
N LEU A 213 20.21 10.12 1.56
CA LEU A 213 21.51 10.75 1.79
C LEU A 213 21.60 12.17 1.23
N HIS A 214 20.98 12.43 0.08
CA HIS A 214 20.99 13.73 -0.60
C HIS A 214 19.65 13.91 -1.36
N PRO A 215 19.23 15.16 -1.65
CA PRO A 215 17.98 15.43 -2.34
C PRO A 215 17.99 14.98 -3.81
N VAL A 216 17.07 14.08 -4.13
CA VAL A 216 16.67 13.77 -5.51
C VAL A 216 15.17 14.04 -5.62
N LEU A 217 14.79 15.26 -6.00
CA LEU A 217 13.37 15.68 -6.01
C LEU A 217 12.49 14.85 -6.97
N SER A 218 13.10 14.22 -7.98
CA SER A 218 12.41 13.29 -8.89
C SER A 218 12.07 11.93 -8.26
N ASP A 219 12.65 11.59 -7.11
CA ASP A 219 12.31 10.36 -6.38
C ASP A 219 10.93 10.44 -5.71
N PHE A 220 10.39 11.64 -5.54
CA PHE A 220 9.07 11.88 -4.95
C PHE A 220 8.03 12.07 -6.04
N ASN A 221 6.83 11.51 -5.83
CA ASN A 221 5.71 11.64 -6.75
C ASN A 221 4.39 11.93 -6.02
N TYR A 222 4.46 12.39 -4.78
CA TYR A 222 3.30 12.59 -3.93
C TYR A 222 3.57 13.63 -2.84
N VAL A 223 2.52 14.30 -2.35
CA VAL A 223 2.54 15.16 -1.17
C VAL A 223 1.35 14.87 -0.27
N VAL A 224 1.56 14.90 1.04
CA VAL A 224 0.52 14.79 2.08
C VAL A 224 0.67 15.91 3.09
N ALA A 225 -0.39 16.17 3.87
CA ALA A 225 -0.34 17.14 4.97
C ALA A 225 0.16 16.45 6.24
N ARG A 226 1.18 17.02 6.89
CA ARG A 226 1.61 16.65 8.23
C ARG A 226 1.08 17.70 9.21
N VAL A 227 0.21 17.30 10.13
CA VAL A 227 -0.45 18.20 11.08
C VAL A 227 -0.02 17.88 12.50
N VAL A 228 0.35 18.89 13.26
CA VAL A 228 0.68 18.76 14.68
C VAL A 228 -0.46 19.34 15.52
N ILE A 229 -1.06 18.53 16.38
CA ILE A 229 -2.14 18.92 17.29
C ILE A 229 -1.78 18.42 18.69
N GLY A 230 -1.43 19.36 19.58
CA GLY A 230 -0.82 19.00 20.87
C GLY A 230 0.48 18.21 20.63
N ASP A 231 0.58 17.03 21.25
CA ASP A 231 1.72 16.12 21.11
C ASP A 231 1.54 15.08 19.99
N GLN A 232 0.43 15.13 19.24
CA GLN A 232 0.12 14.15 18.20
C GLN A 232 0.47 14.67 16.81
N ILE A 233 1.01 13.76 15.99
CA ILE A 233 1.30 14.00 14.58
C ILE A 233 0.32 13.19 13.74
N TYR A 234 -0.35 13.86 12.81
CA TYR A 234 -1.25 13.24 11.84
C TYR A 234 -0.71 13.42 10.43
N LEU A 235 -0.67 12.35 9.65
CA LEU A 235 -0.48 12.41 8.21
C LEU A 235 -1.85 12.30 7.52
N LEU A 236 -2.19 13.30 6.73
CA LEU A 236 -3.51 13.43 6.10
C LEU A 236 -3.39 13.49 4.57
N ASP A 237 -4.30 12.76 3.93
CA ASP A 237 -4.47 12.73 2.48
C ASP A 237 -5.97 12.86 2.16
N ALA A 238 -6.33 13.89 1.40
CA ALA A 238 -7.70 14.19 1.02
C ALA A 238 -8.04 13.76 -0.43
N SER A 239 -7.16 13.00 -1.10
CA SER A 239 -7.38 12.53 -2.48
C SER A 239 -8.37 11.37 -2.61
N ASP A 240 -8.74 10.73 -1.50
CA ASP A 240 -9.57 9.54 -1.47
C ASP A 240 -10.77 9.77 -0.55
N PRO A 241 -12.01 9.75 -1.08
CA PRO A 241 -13.19 10.17 -0.34
C PRO A 241 -13.50 9.26 0.87
N PHE A 242 -13.03 8.02 0.85
CA PHE A 242 -13.34 7.00 1.84
C PHE A 242 -12.29 6.88 2.95
N LEU A 243 -11.18 7.62 2.88
CA LEU A 243 -10.14 7.57 3.91
C LEU A 243 -10.59 8.18 5.23
N MET A 244 -10.19 7.54 6.32
CA MET A 244 -10.32 8.05 7.68
C MET A 244 -9.34 9.20 7.94
N PHE A 245 -9.68 10.10 8.86
CA PHE A 245 -8.74 11.09 9.36
C PHE A 245 -7.49 10.42 9.92
N GLY A 246 -6.30 10.90 9.54
CA GLY A 246 -5.00 10.35 9.98
C GLY A 246 -4.56 9.08 9.25
N MET A 247 -5.31 8.62 8.25
CA MET A 247 -4.98 7.43 7.46
C MET A 247 -4.48 7.83 6.08
N LEU A 248 -3.30 7.32 5.69
CA LEU A 248 -2.81 7.44 4.32
C LEU A 248 -3.28 6.25 3.47
N PRO A 249 -3.54 6.44 2.16
CA PRO A 249 -3.88 5.32 1.29
C PRO A 249 -2.70 4.35 1.17
N GLU A 250 -2.99 3.05 0.94
CA GLU A 250 -1.97 1.99 0.96
C GLU A 250 -0.79 2.27 0.03
N ARG A 251 -1.06 2.90 -1.13
CA ARG A 251 -0.04 3.34 -2.10
C ARG A 251 1.03 4.25 -1.51
N CYS A 252 0.76 4.96 -0.41
CA CYS A 252 1.68 5.86 0.28
C CYS A 252 2.47 5.18 1.40
N ILE A 253 2.12 3.94 1.79
CA ILE A 253 2.82 3.20 2.85
C ILE A 253 4.12 2.61 2.29
N ASN A 254 5.16 3.45 2.26
CA ASN A 254 6.42 3.16 1.58
C ASN A 254 7.63 3.77 2.30
N GLY A 255 7.91 3.30 3.52
CA GLY A 255 9.10 3.70 4.28
C GLY A 255 8.96 5.09 4.92
N LYS A 256 9.68 6.08 4.40
CA LYS A 256 9.72 7.44 4.96
C LYS A 256 9.34 8.48 3.92
N GLY A 257 8.85 9.62 4.38
CA GLY A 257 8.71 10.83 3.57
C GLY A 257 9.55 11.98 4.13
N ARG A 258 9.78 12.99 3.30
CA ARG A 258 10.55 14.18 3.65
C ARG A 258 9.60 15.32 3.99
N VAL A 259 9.60 15.75 5.23
CA VAL A 259 8.84 16.90 5.73
C VAL A 259 9.60 18.17 5.42
N PHE A 260 8.91 19.20 4.94
CA PHE A 260 9.47 20.54 4.73
C PHE A 260 8.72 21.54 5.58
N THR A 261 9.44 22.20 6.48
CA THR A 261 8.92 23.21 7.41
C THR A 261 9.59 24.55 7.14
N ASP A 262 9.13 25.62 7.80
CA ASP A 262 9.85 26.91 7.77
C ASP A 262 11.21 26.89 8.47
N LYS A 263 11.49 25.87 9.29
CA LYS A 263 12.73 25.74 10.09
C LYS A 263 13.73 24.74 9.50
N GLY A 264 13.39 24.08 8.40
CA GLY A 264 14.20 23.04 7.79
C GLY A 264 13.38 21.84 7.32
N SER A 265 14.07 20.79 6.87
CA SER A 265 13.47 19.53 6.45
C SER A 265 14.05 18.32 7.17
N PHE A 266 13.25 17.27 7.33
CA PHE A 266 13.65 16.02 8.00
C PHE A 266 12.87 14.83 7.47
N TRP A 267 13.36 13.62 7.73
CA TRP A 267 12.68 12.37 7.38
C TRP A 267 11.70 11.98 8.49
N GLU A 268 10.50 11.58 8.09
CA GLU A 268 9.47 11.06 9.01
C GLU A 268 9.01 9.69 8.54
N GLU A 269 8.88 8.75 9.47
CA GLU A 269 8.43 7.38 9.18
C GLU A 269 6.94 7.37 8.82
N ILE A 270 6.60 6.63 7.76
CA ILE A 270 5.22 6.40 7.36
C ILE A 270 4.81 5.04 7.93
N LYS A 271 3.88 5.07 8.89
CA LYS A 271 3.30 3.87 9.50
C LYS A 271 1.82 3.76 9.13
N PRO A 272 1.33 2.56 8.81
CA PRO A 272 -0.10 2.36 8.63
C PRO A 272 -0.81 2.61 9.96
N LYS A 273 -1.85 3.45 9.93
CA LYS A 273 -2.65 3.77 11.11
C LYS A 273 -3.47 2.57 11.57
N GLU A 274 -4.03 1.83 10.61
CA GLU A 274 -4.94 0.71 10.83
C GLU A 274 -4.44 -0.56 10.14
N LYS A 275 -5.04 -1.70 10.49
CA LYS A 275 -4.86 -2.96 9.75
C LYS A 275 -5.85 -3.04 8.58
N SER A 276 -5.56 -3.90 7.60
CA SER A 276 -6.56 -4.41 6.67
C SER A 276 -7.28 -5.60 7.30
N LYS A 277 -8.48 -5.40 7.84
CA LYS A 277 -9.18 -6.43 8.61
C LYS A 277 -10.59 -6.75 8.08
N LYS A 278 -10.89 -8.04 7.96
CA LYS A 278 -12.23 -8.58 7.66
C LYS A 278 -12.61 -9.62 8.72
N ILE A 279 -13.83 -9.51 9.25
CA ILE A 279 -14.48 -10.56 10.04
C ILE A 279 -15.68 -11.07 9.23
N THR A 280 -15.80 -12.39 9.10
CA THR A 280 -16.95 -13.06 8.49
C THR A 280 -17.62 -13.93 9.56
N MET A 281 -18.90 -13.68 9.85
CA MET A 281 -19.72 -14.53 10.71
C MET A 281 -20.74 -15.26 9.84
N LEU A 282 -20.75 -16.59 9.93
CA LEU A 282 -21.71 -17.46 9.26
C LEU A 282 -22.55 -18.12 10.36
N ASN A 283 -23.84 -17.85 10.40
CA ASN A 283 -24.77 -18.55 11.30
C ASN A 283 -25.76 -19.31 10.42
N LEU A 284 -25.52 -20.59 10.23
CA LEU A 284 -26.25 -21.44 9.30
C LEU A 284 -26.94 -22.60 10.05
N SER A 285 -28.01 -23.12 9.48
CA SER A 285 -28.67 -24.35 9.92
C SER A 285 -28.83 -25.26 8.71
N LEU A 286 -28.47 -26.54 8.87
CA LEU A 286 -28.75 -27.56 7.86
C LEU A 286 -30.24 -27.90 7.93
N GLU A 287 -30.92 -27.80 6.80
CA GLU A 287 -32.36 -28.06 6.68
C GLU A 287 -32.64 -29.49 6.21
N GLN A 288 -33.89 -29.93 6.35
CA GLN A 288 -34.30 -31.29 5.95
C GLN A 288 -34.12 -31.56 4.45
N ASP A 289 -34.25 -30.53 3.61
CA ASP A 289 -34.04 -30.62 2.17
C ASP A 289 -32.55 -30.64 1.76
N GLY A 290 -31.63 -30.52 2.73
CA GLY A 290 -30.19 -30.47 2.48
C GLY A 290 -29.63 -29.08 2.24
N SER A 291 -30.49 -28.05 2.19
CA SER A 291 -30.03 -26.66 2.09
C SER A 291 -29.47 -26.15 3.42
N PHE A 292 -28.63 -25.12 3.36
CA PHE A 292 -28.15 -24.42 4.53
C PHE A 292 -28.77 -23.02 4.57
N LYS A 293 -29.55 -22.74 5.61
CA LYS A 293 -30.24 -21.44 5.78
C LYS A 293 -29.66 -20.65 6.92
N GLY A 294 -29.58 -19.34 6.75
CA GLY A 294 -29.20 -18.45 7.84
C GLY A 294 -28.60 -17.14 7.37
N THR A 295 -27.58 -16.66 8.10
CA THR A 295 -27.00 -15.34 7.88
C THR A 295 -25.50 -15.38 7.60
N ILE A 296 -25.07 -14.49 6.72
CA ILE A 296 -23.67 -14.16 6.47
C ILE A 296 -23.49 -12.68 6.84
N GLU A 297 -22.57 -12.39 7.74
CA GLU A 297 -22.20 -11.02 8.11
C GLU A 297 -20.72 -10.79 7.85
N HIS A 298 -20.42 -9.79 7.02
CA HIS A 298 -19.06 -9.33 6.76
C HIS A 298 -18.86 -7.96 7.38
N THR A 299 -17.91 -7.84 8.30
CA THR A 299 -17.48 -6.56 8.86
C THR A 299 -16.06 -6.23 8.40
N TYR A 300 -15.89 -5.05 7.81
CA TYR A 300 -14.63 -4.60 7.26
C TYR A 300 -14.10 -3.39 8.04
N TYR A 301 -12.81 -3.43 8.39
CA TYR A 301 -12.14 -2.44 9.23
C TYR A 301 -10.90 -1.88 8.52
N GLY A 302 -10.52 -0.65 8.89
CA GLY A 302 -9.30 0.00 8.43
C GLY A 302 -9.17 0.02 6.91
N TYR A 303 -8.03 -0.42 6.37
CA TYR A 303 -7.80 -0.46 4.91
C TYR A 303 -8.87 -1.25 4.15
N ARG A 304 -9.42 -2.30 4.76
CA ARG A 304 -10.44 -3.12 4.11
C ARG A 304 -11.80 -2.43 4.03
N SER A 305 -12.14 -1.55 4.97
CA SER A 305 -13.39 -0.76 4.89
C SER A 305 -13.32 0.23 3.74
N VAL A 306 -12.16 0.88 3.55
CA VAL A 306 -11.91 1.79 2.43
C VAL A 306 -12.05 1.07 1.10
N ASP A 307 -11.41 -0.11 0.95
CA ASP A 307 -11.51 -0.92 -0.27
C ASP A 307 -12.95 -1.34 -0.56
N GLN A 308 -13.70 -1.75 0.47
CA GLN A 308 -15.07 -2.20 0.30
C GLN A 308 -16.01 -1.07 -0.09
N ARG A 309 -15.86 0.12 0.51
CA ARG A 309 -16.61 1.32 0.12
C ARG A 309 -16.37 1.69 -1.33
N LYS A 310 -15.09 1.68 -1.77
CA LYS A 310 -14.74 1.92 -3.18
C LYS A 310 -15.34 0.90 -4.12
N TYR A 311 -15.31 -0.37 -3.73
CA TYR A 311 -15.87 -1.44 -4.55
C TYR A 311 -17.38 -1.24 -4.73
N ILE A 312 -18.14 -1.00 -3.66
CA ILE A 312 -19.58 -0.72 -3.73
C ILE A 312 -19.84 0.55 -4.55
N ALA A 313 -19.09 1.63 -4.31
CA ALA A 313 -19.24 2.90 -5.03
C ALA A 313 -18.81 2.86 -6.51
N SER A 314 -18.16 1.79 -6.96
CA SER A 314 -17.82 1.59 -8.38
C SER A 314 -19.02 1.16 -9.23
N PHE A 315 -20.12 0.76 -8.59
CA PHE A 315 -21.39 0.41 -9.24
C PHE A 315 -22.32 1.62 -9.26
N ASN A 316 -23.26 1.66 -10.22
CA ASN A 316 -24.20 2.78 -10.33
C ASN A 316 -25.31 2.71 -9.27
N SER A 317 -25.56 1.54 -8.71
CA SER A 317 -26.54 1.33 -7.64
C SER A 317 -26.18 0.14 -6.76
N VAL A 318 -26.76 0.11 -5.56
CA VAL A 318 -26.67 -1.05 -4.64
C VAL A 318 -27.24 -2.32 -5.28
N GLU A 319 -28.26 -2.19 -6.14
CA GLU A 319 -28.83 -3.32 -6.88
C GLU A 319 -27.84 -3.93 -7.88
N GLU A 320 -27.11 -3.09 -8.63
CA GLU A 320 -26.07 -3.55 -9.55
C GLU A 320 -24.93 -4.24 -8.79
N TYR A 321 -24.51 -3.66 -7.67
CA TYR A 321 -23.57 -4.27 -6.75
C TYR A 321 -24.06 -5.66 -6.30
N LEU A 322 -25.30 -5.77 -5.82
CA LEU A 322 -25.88 -7.04 -5.37
C LEU A 322 -25.97 -8.08 -6.47
N ASN A 323 -26.28 -7.68 -7.70
CA ASN A 323 -26.28 -8.59 -8.84
C ASN A 323 -24.87 -9.14 -9.12
N SER A 324 -23.82 -8.35 -8.89
CA SER A 324 -22.43 -8.83 -8.97
C SER A 324 -22.11 -9.87 -7.88
N VAL A 325 -22.62 -9.66 -6.66
CA VAL A 325 -22.46 -10.60 -5.54
C VAL A 325 -23.18 -11.92 -5.84
N LYS A 326 -24.43 -11.86 -6.32
CA LYS A 326 -25.23 -13.04 -6.71
C LYS A 326 -24.54 -13.87 -7.79
N LYS A 327 -23.94 -13.24 -8.81
CA LYS A 327 -23.18 -13.94 -9.86
C LYS A 327 -21.97 -14.70 -9.33
N ARG A 328 -21.30 -14.17 -8.30
CA ARG A 328 -20.15 -14.81 -7.65
C ARG A 328 -20.55 -15.95 -6.72
N LEU A 329 -21.73 -15.86 -6.10
CA LEU A 329 -22.26 -16.87 -5.17
C LEU A 329 -23.33 -17.73 -5.87
N SER A 330 -22.96 -18.43 -6.94
CA SER A 330 -23.92 -19.13 -7.82
C SER A 330 -24.77 -20.20 -7.13
N SER A 331 -24.29 -20.77 -6.03
CA SER A 331 -25.01 -21.79 -5.23
C SER A 331 -25.69 -21.19 -4.00
N THR A 332 -25.89 -19.87 -3.97
CA THR A 332 -26.47 -19.14 -2.84
C THR A 332 -27.58 -18.21 -3.31
N GLU A 333 -28.80 -18.48 -2.84
CA GLU A 333 -29.90 -17.54 -2.93
C GLU A 333 -29.76 -16.48 -1.83
N ILE A 334 -29.82 -15.21 -2.22
CA ILE A 334 -29.80 -14.07 -1.28
C ILE A 334 -31.25 -13.60 -1.09
N ILE A 335 -31.79 -13.82 0.11
CA ILE A 335 -33.14 -13.43 0.51
C ILE A 335 -33.22 -11.93 0.79
N SER A 336 -32.29 -11.43 1.61
CA SER A 336 -32.24 -10.03 2.01
C SER A 336 -30.80 -9.56 2.21
N HIS A 337 -30.61 -8.24 2.18
CA HIS A 337 -29.30 -7.62 2.32
C HIS A 337 -29.40 -6.26 3.00
N GLU A 338 -28.46 -5.99 3.90
CA GLU A 338 -28.32 -4.73 4.63
C GLU A 338 -26.86 -4.28 4.63
N ILE A 339 -26.62 -2.99 4.36
CA ILE A 339 -25.32 -2.34 4.55
C ILE A 339 -25.46 -1.29 5.64
N THR A 340 -24.61 -1.37 6.66
CA THR A 340 -24.52 -0.35 7.70
C THR A 340 -23.14 0.30 7.73
N GLY A 341 -23.12 1.57 8.13
CA GLY A 341 -21.90 2.37 8.22
C GLY A 341 -21.37 2.87 6.88
N PHE A 342 -22.08 2.74 5.74
CA PHE A 342 -21.59 3.14 4.40
C PHE A 342 -21.16 4.62 4.30
N ASP A 343 -21.88 5.51 4.96
CA ASP A 343 -21.64 6.96 4.91
C ASP A 343 -20.80 7.48 6.11
N ASP A 344 -20.52 6.63 7.10
CA ASP A 344 -19.62 6.96 8.21
C ASP A 344 -18.20 6.47 7.93
N PHE A 345 -17.35 7.37 7.43
CA PHE A 345 -15.98 7.03 7.06
C PHE A 345 -15.08 6.73 8.26
N GLU A 346 -15.44 7.14 9.48
CA GLU A 346 -14.67 6.88 10.69
C GLU A 346 -15.03 5.53 11.34
N SER A 347 -16.07 4.85 10.84
CA SER A 347 -16.50 3.54 11.31
C SER A 347 -16.14 2.40 10.35
N ASN A 348 -16.30 1.17 10.85
CA ASN A 348 -16.36 -0.02 9.99
C ASN A 348 -17.61 0.03 9.08
N ILE A 349 -17.56 -0.77 8.01
CA ILE A 349 -18.72 -1.07 7.17
C ILE A 349 -19.10 -2.53 7.41
N THR A 350 -20.40 -2.78 7.57
CA THR A 350 -20.94 -4.13 7.75
C THR A 350 -21.93 -4.43 6.65
N GLU A 351 -21.81 -5.62 6.05
CA GLU A 351 -22.78 -6.18 5.11
C GLU A 351 -23.37 -7.44 5.70
N LYS A 352 -24.70 -7.50 5.79
CA LYS A 352 -25.43 -8.65 6.30
C LYS A 352 -26.33 -9.20 5.22
N PHE A 353 -26.29 -10.52 5.03
CA PHE A 353 -27.10 -11.25 4.07
C PHE A 353 -27.90 -12.33 4.79
N GLU A 354 -29.18 -12.46 4.45
CA GLU A 354 -29.93 -13.70 4.70
C GLU A 354 -29.86 -14.57 3.46
N VAL A 355 -29.51 -15.84 3.64
CA VAL A 355 -29.16 -16.73 2.53
C VAL A 355 -29.77 -18.12 2.65
N ILE A 356 -29.96 -18.75 1.50
CA ILE A 356 -30.15 -20.19 1.33
C ILE A 356 -29.03 -20.70 0.45
N ILE A 357 -28.22 -21.62 0.95
CA ILE A 357 -27.11 -22.23 0.21
C ILE A 357 -27.51 -23.65 -0.14
N GLU A 358 -27.40 -24.02 -1.40
CA GLU A 358 -27.68 -25.39 -1.84
C GLU A 358 -26.56 -26.33 -1.35
N GLY A 359 -26.91 -27.35 -0.56
CA GLY A 359 -25.99 -28.42 -0.17
C GLY A 359 -25.90 -29.46 -1.28
N PHE A 360 -25.00 -29.26 -2.24
CA PHE A 360 -24.93 -30.10 -3.44
C PHE A 360 -24.04 -31.33 -3.24
N ASP A 361 -24.53 -32.52 -3.58
CA ASP A 361 -23.74 -33.68 -4.00
C ASP A 361 -24.46 -34.29 -5.22
N ASP A 362 -24.02 -33.90 -6.42
CA ASP A 362 -24.54 -34.35 -7.73
C ASP A 362 -24.62 -35.88 -7.90
N LEU A 363 -23.93 -36.61 -7.03
CA LEU A 363 -23.73 -38.06 -7.14
C LEU A 363 -24.53 -38.85 -6.10
N ASN A 364 -24.97 -38.24 -4.99
CA ASN A 364 -25.66 -38.94 -3.91
C ASN A 364 -26.66 -38.05 -3.15
N LYS A 365 -27.96 -38.32 -3.32
CA LYS A 365 -29.06 -37.59 -2.64
C LYS A 365 -29.06 -37.69 -1.10
N ASN A 366 -28.18 -38.50 -0.51
CA ASN A 366 -28.09 -38.69 0.94
C ASN A 366 -26.91 -37.96 1.59
N ASN A 367 -26.03 -37.34 0.80
CA ASN A 367 -24.88 -36.59 1.27
C ASN A 367 -25.03 -35.10 0.92
N PHE A 368 -24.56 -34.23 1.80
CA PHE A 368 -24.63 -32.78 1.63
C PHE A 368 -23.26 -32.16 1.88
N LEU A 369 -22.85 -31.25 0.99
CA LEU A 369 -21.55 -30.59 1.06
C LEU A 369 -21.71 -29.11 1.43
N LEU A 370 -20.84 -28.63 2.32
CA LEU A 370 -20.67 -27.20 2.57
C LEU A 370 -19.19 -26.86 2.60
N ASN A 371 -18.75 -26.04 1.65
CA ASN A 371 -17.46 -25.36 1.76
C ASN A 371 -17.67 -24.06 2.54
N PRO A 372 -17.13 -23.88 3.76
CA PRO A 372 -17.37 -22.66 4.53
C PRO A 372 -16.65 -21.43 3.97
N PHE A 373 -15.72 -21.60 3.01
CA PHE A 373 -14.89 -20.53 2.46
C PHE A 373 -15.38 -19.99 1.11
N PHE A 374 -16.60 -20.33 0.70
CA PHE A 374 -17.19 -19.93 -0.59
C PHE A 374 -17.21 -18.41 -0.87
N THR A 375 -17.10 -17.56 0.16
CA THR A 375 -17.03 -16.09 0.00
C THR A 375 -15.62 -15.52 -0.09
N ASP A 376 -14.59 -16.23 0.39
CA ASP A 376 -13.22 -15.71 0.58
C ASP A 376 -12.12 -16.73 0.20
N LYS A 377 -12.43 -17.63 -0.75
CA LYS A 377 -11.51 -18.68 -1.21
C LYS A 377 -10.28 -18.08 -1.88
N ILE A 378 -9.09 -18.49 -1.45
CA ILE A 378 -7.83 -18.17 -2.11
C ILE A 378 -7.64 -19.17 -3.24
N GLU A 379 -7.82 -18.71 -4.48
CA GLU A 379 -7.79 -19.58 -5.66
C GLU A 379 -6.40 -20.13 -5.98
N SER A 380 -5.35 -19.34 -5.74
CA SER A 380 -3.97 -19.77 -6.00
C SER A 380 -2.98 -19.17 -5.01
N ASN A 381 -1.87 -19.88 -4.80
CA ASN A 381 -0.80 -19.40 -3.95
C ASN A 381 -0.06 -18.25 -4.67
N PRO A 382 0.02 -17.04 -4.08
CA PRO A 382 0.78 -15.94 -4.67
C PRO A 382 2.30 -16.18 -4.66
N PHE A 383 2.78 -17.12 -3.86
CA PHE A 383 4.19 -17.45 -3.70
C PHE A 383 4.56 -18.72 -4.46
N LYS A 384 4.73 -18.59 -5.78
CA LYS A 384 4.93 -19.75 -6.69
C LYS A 384 6.40 -20.16 -6.82
N SER A 385 7.33 -19.20 -6.81
CA SER A 385 8.76 -19.42 -6.99
C SER A 385 9.35 -20.35 -5.92
N ASN A 386 10.41 -21.10 -6.25
CA ASN A 386 11.10 -21.94 -5.27
C ASN A 386 11.96 -21.10 -4.33
N GLU A 387 12.62 -20.08 -4.88
CA GLU A 387 13.38 -19.08 -4.15
C GLU A 387 12.98 -17.70 -4.66
N ARG A 388 13.05 -16.69 -3.78
CA ARG A 388 12.73 -15.31 -4.11
C ARG A 388 13.86 -14.38 -3.67
N LEU A 389 14.41 -13.59 -4.58
CA LEU A 389 15.59 -12.76 -4.35
C LEU A 389 15.31 -11.42 -3.67
N TYR A 390 14.04 -11.00 -3.64
CA TYR A 390 13.61 -9.69 -3.16
C TYR A 390 12.43 -9.85 -2.19
N PRO A 391 12.20 -8.88 -1.29
CA PRO A 391 11.21 -9.06 -0.25
C PRO A 391 9.78 -9.20 -0.78
N VAL A 392 8.94 -9.83 0.04
CA VAL A 392 7.47 -9.73 -0.02
C VAL A 392 7.08 -8.55 0.85
N ASP A 393 6.34 -7.60 0.29
CA ASP A 393 5.86 -6.42 1.02
C ASP A 393 4.32 -6.32 0.90
N PHE A 394 3.63 -6.61 2.01
CA PHE A 394 2.18 -6.51 2.14
C PHE A 394 1.67 -5.08 2.34
N GLY A 395 2.54 -4.11 2.60
CA GLY A 395 2.21 -2.70 2.83
C GLY A 395 1.62 -2.45 4.21
N VAL A 396 0.52 -3.13 4.54
CA VAL A 396 -0.23 -2.96 5.79
C VAL A 396 -0.40 -4.32 6.50
N PRO A 397 -0.44 -4.36 7.84
CA PRO A 397 -0.78 -5.58 8.55
C PRO A 397 -2.19 -6.03 8.16
N MET A 398 -2.42 -7.34 8.06
CA MET A 398 -3.73 -7.88 7.68
C MET A 398 -4.28 -8.90 8.69
N GLU A 399 -5.60 -8.96 8.77
CA GLU A 399 -6.34 -9.91 9.60
C GLU A 399 -7.59 -10.38 8.86
N ARG A 400 -7.77 -11.69 8.77
CA ARG A 400 -8.99 -12.31 8.25
C ARG A 400 -9.48 -13.34 9.25
N THR A 401 -10.69 -13.13 9.74
CA THR A 401 -11.33 -14.05 10.68
C THR A 401 -12.64 -14.54 10.08
N MET A 402 -12.90 -15.83 10.16
CA MET A 402 -14.20 -16.41 9.83
C MET A 402 -14.65 -17.30 10.99
N ILE A 403 -15.87 -17.09 11.45
CA ILE A 403 -16.52 -17.90 12.48
C ILE A 403 -17.77 -18.48 11.83
N LEU A 404 -17.83 -19.81 11.72
CA LEU A 404 -19.05 -20.52 11.34
C LEU A 404 -19.65 -21.17 12.58
N THR A 405 -20.92 -20.88 12.79
CA THR A 405 -21.81 -21.61 13.70
C THR A 405 -22.84 -22.33 12.82
N LEU A 406 -22.75 -23.65 12.74
CA LEU A 406 -23.65 -24.47 11.96
C LEU A 406 -24.50 -25.35 12.87
N ASN A 407 -25.82 -25.13 12.91
CA ASN A 407 -26.73 -26.03 13.60
C ASN A 407 -27.00 -27.26 12.74
N ILE A 408 -26.89 -28.44 13.35
CA ILE A 408 -27.05 -29.73 12.67
C ILE A 408 -28.23 -30.46 13.33
N PRO A 409 -29.35 -30.66 12.62
CA PRO A 409 -30.46 -31.44 13.13
C PRO A 409 -30.07 -32.88 13.46
N LYS A 410 -30.83 -33.53 14.35
CA LYS A 410 -30.51 -34.88 14.84
C LYS A 410 -30.51 -35.94 13.75
N GLU A 411 -31.24 -35.70 12.67
CA GLU A 411 -31.39 -36.55 11.49
C GLU A 411 -30.12 -36.60 10.64
N PHE A 412 -29.15 -35.71 10.87
CA PHE A 412 -27.90 -35.65 10.14
C PHE A 412 -26.70 -35.95 11.03
N GLU A 413 -25.62 -36.38 10.40
CA GLU A 413 -24.30 -36.58 11.02
C GLU A 413 -23.21 -35.98 10.13
N LEU A 414 -22.16 -35.47 10.76
CA LEU A 414 -20.95 -35.00 10.08
C LEU A 414 -20.02 -36.20 9.87
N ILE A 415 -19.84 -36.62 8.62
CA ILE A 415 -19.02 -37.78 8.23
C ILE A 415 -17.66 -37.41 7.65
N GLY A 416 -17.49 -36.16 7.22
CA GLY A 416 -16.24 -35.66 6.65
C GLY A 416 -16.00 -34.22 7.07
N LYS A 417 -14.78 -33.93 7.51
CA LYS A 417 -14.36 -32.58 7.89
C LYS A 417 -12.84 -32.42 7.72
N PRO A 418 -12.35 -31.18 7.50
CA PRO A 418 -10.93 -30.91 7.59
C PRO A 418 -10.35 -31.17 8.98
N GLU A 419 -9.04 -31.35 9.02
CA GLU A 419 -8.27 -31.36 10.26
C GLU A 419 -8.00 -29.94 10.74
N SER A 420 -8.00 -29.74 12.07
CA SER A 420 -7.53 -28.49 12.67
C SER A 420 -6.06 -28.27 12.34
N ASN A 421 -5.68 -27.03 12.06
CA ASN A 421 -4.33 -26.66 11.69
C ASN A 421 -3.92 -25.35 12.36
N ALA A 422 -2.69 -25.28 12.85
CA ALA A 422 -2.13 -24.06 13.44
C ALA A 422 -0.68 -23.90 12.97
N LEU A 423 -0.38 -22.74 12.40
CA LEU A 423 0.94 -22.38 11.90
C LEU A 423 1.29 -20.98 12.38
N ALA A 424 2.53 -20.80 12.84
CA ALA A 424 3.07 -19.50 13.20
C ALA A 424 4.31 -19.23 12.35
N LEU A 425 4.40 -18.00 11.82
CA LEU A 425 5.61 -17.52 11.17
C LEU A 425 6.63 -17.12 12.25
N PRO A 426 7.94 -17.22 11.96
CA PRO A 426 8.99 -16.73 12.84
C PRO A 426 8.81 -15.26 13.24
N ASN A 427 9.43 -14.86 14.37
CA ASN A 427 9.45 -13.48 14.86
C ASN A 427 8.06 -12.82 14.98
N SER A 428 7.04 -13.62 15.28
CA SER A 428 5.63 -13.18 15.35
C SER A 428 5.14 -12.51 14.06
N GLY A 429 5.73 -12.87 12.91
CA GLY A 429 5.42 -12.25 11.61
C GLY A 429 3.98 -12.48 11.16
N GLY A 430 3.38 -13.59 11.59
CA GLY A 430 1.99 -13.92 11.31
C GLY A 430 1.61 -15.28 11.89
N LYS A 431 0.32 -15.59 11.84
CA LYS A 431 -0.26 -16.84 12.29
C LYS A 431 -1.46 -17.23 11.42
N PHE A 432 -1.63 -18.53 11.25
CA PHE A 432 -2.82 -19.14 10.71
C PHE A 432 -3.36 -20.13 11.74
N LEU A 433 -4.65 -20.05 12.02
CA LEU A 433 -5.38 -20.97 12.86
C LEU A 433 -6.64 -21.39 12.11
N PHE A 434 -6.86 -22.70 12.03
CA PHE A 434 -8.11 -23.30 11.64
C PHE A 434 -8.47 -24.32 12.70
N ASP A 435 -9.60 -24.11 13.37
CA ASP A 435 -10.14 -25.01 14.36
C ASP A 435 -11.58 -25.39 14.01
N ILE A 436 -11.92 -26.65 14.23
CA ILE A 436 -13.26 -27.21 14.04
C ILE A 436 -13.66 -28.01 15.26
N THR A 437 -14.65 -27.51 15.99
CA THR A 437 -15.13 -28.06 17.26
C THR A 437 -16.58 -28.56 17.12
N PRO A 438 -16.80 -29.89 17.00
CA PRO A 438 -18.13 -30.47 17.07
C PRO A 438 -18.71 -30.36 18.48
N ARG A 439 -20.01 -30.05 18.57
CA ARG A 439 -20.86 -30.11 19.77
C ARG A 439 -22.10 -30.95 19.43
N GLU A 440 -22.89 -31.36 20.43
CA GLU A 440 -24.00 -32.33 20.24
C GLU A 440 -24.92 -32.05 19.04
N ASN A 441 -25.32 -30.79 18.80
CA ASN A 441 -26.20 -30.40 17.68
C ASN A 441 -25.65 -29.20 16.90
N GLN A 442 -24.36 -28.92 17.01
CA GLN A 442 -23.74 -27.73 16.41
C GLN A 442 -22.28 -27.99 16.04
N LEU A 443 -21.84 -27.42 14.93
CA LEU A 443 -20.44 -27.38 14.54
C LEU A 443 -19.96 -25.93 14.60
N GLN A 444 -18.87 -25.69 15.31
CA GLN A 444 -18.20 -24.40 15.32
C GLN A 444 -16.89 -24.48 14.55
N ILE A 445 -16.66 -23.56 13.61
CA ILE A 445 -15.38 -23.41 12.91
C ILE A 445 -14.83 -22.02 13.18
N ASN A 446 -13.54 -21.96 13.55
CA ASN A 446 -12.80 -20.74 13.70
C ASN A 446 -11.62 -20.75 12.73
N TYR A 447 -11.63 -19.83 11.77
CA TYR A 447 -10.52 -19.54 10.88
C TYR A 447 -9.94 -18.17 11.24
N SER A 448 -8.63 -18.07 11.38
CA SER A 448 -7.93 -16.81 11.63
C SER A 448 -6.60 -16.80 10.88
N LEU A 449 -6.44 -15.82 10.00
CA LEU A 449 -5.17 -15.46 9.37
C LEU A 449 -4.77 -14.07 9.85
N VAL A 450 -3.59 -13.95 10.44
CA VAL A 450 -3.02 -12.67 10.88
C VAL A 450 -1.63 -12.54 10.31
N ILE A 451 -1.33 -11.42 9.65
CA ILE A 451 0.02 -11.05 9.22
C ILE A 451 0.33 -9.70 9.88
N ASN A 452 1.25 -9.71 10.84
CA ASN A 452 1.63 -8.51 11.60
C ASN A 452 2.85 -7.81 11.00
N LYS A 453 3.81 -8.59 10.49
CA LYS A 453 4.99 -8.07 9.79
C LYS A 453 4.62 -7.82 8.34
N THR A 454 4.88 -6.62 7.83
CA THR A 454 4.51 -6.27 6.45
C THR A 454 5.58 -6.60 5.43
N VAL A 455 6.85 -6.75 5.85
CA VAL A 455 7.99 -7.03 4.97
C VAL A 455 8.67 -8.35 5.36
N PHE A 456 8.75 -9.30 4.44
CA PHE A 456 9.46 -10.57 4.62
C PHE A 456 10.60 -10.66 3.62
N HIS A 457 11.81 -10.90 4.12
CA HIS A 457 13.00 -11.01 3.27
C HIS A 457 13.11 -12.40 2.64
N SER A 458 14.03 -12.57 1.69
CA SER A 458 14.26 -13.83 0.97
C SER A 458 14.40 -15.06 1.88
N GLN A 459 15.04 -14.89 3.03
CA GLN A 459 15.25 -15.96 4.02
C GLN A 459 13.96 -16.41 4.73
N GLU A 460 12.90 -15.59 4.67
CA GLU A 460 11.61 -15.87 5.31
C GLU A 460 10.55 -16.34 4.30
N TYR A 461 10.88 -16.30 3.00
CA TYR A 461 9.94 -16.53 1.91
C TYR A 461 9.32 -17.93 1.92
N HIS A 462 10.11 -18.96 2.20
CA HIS A 462 9.61 -20.34 2.20
C HIS A 462 8.55 -20.57 3.30
N TYR A 463 8.65 -19.87 4.44
CA TYR A 463 7.64 -19.93 5.48
C TYR A 463 6.30 -19.33 5.01
N LEU A 464 6.34 -18.20 4.27
CA LEU A 464 5.13 -17.61 3.68
C LEU A 464 4.50 -18.53 2.63
N LYS A 465 5.34 -19.13 1.77
CA LYS A 465 4.88 -20.06 0.74
C LYS A 465 4.16 -21.26 1.37
N GLU A 466 4.74 -21.87 2.40
CA GLU A 466 4.14 -22.98 3.12
C GLU A 466 2.84 -22.56 3.83
N LEU A 467 2.82 -21.40 4.51
CA LEU A 467 1.63 -20.86 5.16
C LEU A 467 0.45 -20.77 4.19
N TYR A 468 0.65 -20.16 3.01
CA TYR A 468 -0.41 -20.03 2.01
C TYR A 468 -0.81 -21.37 1.38
N SER A 469 0.13 -22.29 1.17
CA SER A 469 -0.20 -23.65 0.72
C SER A 469 -1.13 -24.36 1.70
N ARG A 470 -0.89 -24.21 3.01
CA ARG A 470 -1.70 -24.81 4.08
C ARG A 470 -3.08 -24.18 4.18
N ILE A 471 -3.17 -22.85 4.05
CA ILE A 471 -4.45 -22.14 3.96
C ILE A 471 -5.27 -22.67 2.78
N ILE A 472 -4.67 -22.76 1.60
CA ILE A 472 -5.37 -23.21 0.38
C ILE A 472 -5.84 -24.67 0.53
N GLN A 473 -5.00 -25.57 1.07
CA GLN A 473 -5.42 -26.95 1.36
C GLN A 473 -6.64 -26.98 2.30
N THR A 474 -6.64 -26.20 3.38
CA THR A 474 -7.78 -26.11 4.29
C THR A 474 -9.03 -25.52 3.61
N GLN A 475 -8.87 -24.57 2.69
CA GLN A 475 -10.01 -23.97 1.98
C GLN A 475 -10.58 -24.85 0.86
N GLN A 476 -9.84 -25.89 0.44
CA GLN A 476 -10.27 -26.83 -0.59
C GLN A 476 -11.12 -27.99 -0.05
N THR A 477 -11.18 -28.18 1.27
CA THR A 477 -11.94 -29.26 1.89
C THR A 477 -13.36 -28.84 2.23
N ASP A 478 -14.31 -29.71 1.91
CA ASP A 478 -15.72 -29.52 2.24
C ASP A 478 -16.07 -30.22 3.55
N LEU A 479 -17.09 -29.69 4.22
CA LEU A 479 -17.82 -30.41 5.26
C LEU A 479 -18.78 -31.37 4.57
N VAL A 480 -18.79 -32.63 5.00
CA VAL A 480 -19.63 -33.68 4.43
C VAL A 480 -20.61 -34.17 5.49
N PHE A 481 -21.90 -34.04 5.20
CA PHE A 481 -22.98 -34.50 6.05
C PHE A 481 -23.72 -35.66 5.40
N SER A 482 -24.20 -36.61 6.19
CA SER A 482 -25.13 -37.65 5.73
C SER A 482 -26.38 -37.69 6.59
N ARG A 483 -27.49 -38.13 5.99
CA ARG A 483 -28.70 -38.45 6.75
C ARG A 483 -28.50 -39.77 7.49
N LYS A 484 -28.78 -39.79 8.80
CA LYS A 484 -28.72 -41.01 9.62
C LYS A 484 -29.77 -42.02 9.12
N LYS A 485 -29.38 -43.30 9.13
CA LYS A 485 -30.23 -44.41 8.71
C LYS A 485 -31.29 -44.76 9.75
#